data_AF-A0A935NV21-F1
#
_entry.id   AF-A0A935NV21-F1
#
_cell.length_a   1.000
_cell.length_b   1.000
_cell.length_c   1.000
_cell.angle_alpha   90.00
_cell.angle_beta   90.00
_cell.angle_gamma   90.00
#
_symmetry.space_group_name_H-M   'P 1'
#
loop_
_entity.id
_entity.type
_entity.pdbx_description
1 polymer ?
#
loop_
_entity_poly.entity_id
_entity_poly.type
_entity_poly.pdbx_seq_one_letter_code
_entity_poly.pdbx_strand_id
1 'polypeptide(L)'
;MVRLTLSAVAVATLLVGCVGFISDPSDDGLTVNQRKARDLFVGKAYTVAMEQCGGCHTTLANSDFLKGNAPLEVYQTIKEFKPGMINFIDAAKSRLLTKGVHSGPEFALATRNGQTESDYEVMLAWLRAEQRAGGDAVGGDGPSYIVTAKFTPTVCMGARAACQVNTVSLRGIRPDKTGIEADVEFLYEVLPLSNSPYLANLKVKAGAEGAYVESPVFLGYTAGNTTPTIDGDAFFAIKTNVAANMSATIGGGFAGLTDLRALSDAGAPNEMAISFQVIDKYKPEGGAVDPSVCKAVASYVANVKPILAASCNNCHGAAANNAGAKGNMTITPADDVASCQQAKRNAVDLNNIPSTAIFIAPKPGASNHPVKLNPSTAWETAVTTWLTAEKTAP
;
A
#
# COMPACT_ATOMS: atom_id res chain seq x y z
N MET A 1 11.30 42.25 -67.26
CA MET A 1 12.57 41.84 -66.62
C MET A 1 12.48 42.18 -65.13
N VAL A 2 12.20 41.18 -64.29
CA VAL A 2 12.20 41.33 -62.82
C VAL A 2 13.14 40.26 -62.31
N ARG A 3 14.20 40.69 -61.61
CA ARG A 3 15.26 39.83 -61.07
C ARG A 3 14.77 39.15 -59.79
N LEU A 4 14.71 37.82 -59.82
CA LEU A 4 14.61 36.97 -58.63
C LEU A 4 16.01 36.75 -58.07
N THR A 5 16.29 37.29 -56.88
CA THR A 5 17.46 36.92 -56.08
C THR A 5 17.04 35.89 -55.05
N LEU A 6 17.43 34.63 -55.29
CA LEU A 6 17.50 33.57 -54.29
C LEU A 6 18.55 33.95 -53.24
N SER A 7 18.15 34.14 -52.00
CA SER A 7 19.06 34.12 -50.85
C SER A 7 18.84 32.82 -50.11
N ALA A 8 19.70 31.83 -50.40
CA ALA A 8 19.85 30.62 -49.61
C ALA A 8 20.59 30.97 -48.31
N VAL A 9 19.84 31.18 -47.22
CA VAL A 9 20.42 31.23 -45.88
C VAL A 9 20.45 29.80 -45.35
N ALA A 10 21.61 29.15 -45.52
CA ALA A 10 21.93 27.92 -44.82
C ALA A 10 22.16 28.25 -43.34
N VAL A 11 21.11 28.14 -42.53
CA VAL A 11 21.23 28.09 -41.07
C VAL A 11 21.76 26.71 -40.72
N ALA A 12 23.07 26.57 -40.69
CA ALA A 12 23.74 25.46 -40.02
C ALA A 12 23.60 25.67 -38.50
N THR A 13 22.45 25.27 -37.95
CA THR A 13 22.29 25.10 -36.50
C THR A 13 23.19 23.95 -36.08
N LEU A 14 24.35 24.30 -35.54
CA LEU A 14 25.15 23.42 -34.69
C LEU A 14 24.23 22.92 -33.55
N LEU A 15 23.68 21.72 -33.75
CA LEU A 15 23.20 20.87 -32.66
C LEU A 15 24.44 20.48 -31.85
N VAL A 16 24.86 21.39 -30.96
CA VAL A 16 25.55 20.99 -29.74
C VAL A 16 24.53 20.16 -28.99
N GLY A 17 24.60 18.85 -29.19
CA GLY A 17 23.87 17.88 -28.39
C GLY A 17 24.33 18.07 -26.95
N CYS A 18 23.55 18.81 -26.17
CA CYS A 18 23.52 18.64 -24.74
C CYS A 18 23.00 17.23 -24.46
N VAL A 19 23.87 16.22 -24.60
CA VAL A 19 23.81 15.01 -23.77
C VAL A 19 24.14 15.43 -22.35
N GLY A 20 23.28 16.27 -21.78
CA GLY A 20 23.24 16.51 -20.36
C GLY A 20 22.75 15.20 -19.75
N PHE A 21 23.68 14.35 -19.34
CA PHE A 21 23.44 13.60 -18.12
C PHE A 21 22.95 14.64 -17.12
N ILE A 22 21.67 14.64 -16.77
CA ILE A 22 21.25 15.23 -15.50
C ILE A 22 21.88 14.29 -14.47
N SER A 23 23.15 14.57 -14.15
CA SER A 23 23.67 14.36 -12.82
C SER A 23 22.60 14.91 -11.90
N ASP A 24 21.96 14.04 -11.13
CA ASP A 24 21.09 14.43 -10.04
C ASP A 24 21.78 15.60 -9.32
N PRO A 25 21.23 16.83 -9.36
CA PRO A 25 22.00 18.02 -8.97
C PRO A 25 22.38 18.02 -7.49
N SER A 26 21.89 17.06 -6.70
CA SER A 26 22.47 16.68 -5.43
C SER A 26 23.43 15.48 -5.60
N ASP A 27 24.72 15.76 -5.67
CA ASP A 27 25.81 14.76 -5.51
C ASP A 27 25.90 14.30 -4.03
N ASP A 28 24.77 13.94 -3.43
CA ASP A 28 24.68 13.55 -2.02
C ASP A 28 24.72 12.02 -1.82
N GLY A 29 24.91 11.27 -2.91
CA GLY A 29 25.07 9.81 -2.89
C GLY A 29 23.82 9.02 -2.49
N LEU A 30 22.66 9.67 -2.31
CA LEU A 30 21.43 8.98 -1.92
C LEU A 30 20.69 8.37 -3.12
N THR A 31 19.88 7.34 -2.90
CA THR A 31 18.86 6.90 -3.86
C THR A 31 17.66 7.85 -3.87
N VAL A 32 16.81 7.77 -4.89
CA VAL A 32 15.57 8.57 -4.98
C VAL A 32 14.64 8.31 -3.80
N ASN A 33 14.52 7.05 -3.34
CA ASN A 33 13.71 6.71 -2.17
C ASN A 33 14.33 7.25 -0.88
N GLN A 34 15.66 7.19 -0.75
CA GLN A 34 16.36 7.77 0.40
C GLN A 34 16.21 9.29 0.45
N ARG A 35 16.28 9.99 -0.69
CA ARG A 35 15.97 11.42 -0.79
C ARG A 35 14.53 11.71 -0.38
N LYS A 36 13.54 11.00 -0.94
CA LYS A 36 12.12 11.18 -0.59
C LYS A 36 11.86 10.96 0.91
N ALA A 37 12.48 9.96 1.52
CA ALA A 37 12.34 9.69 2.95
C ALA A 37 12.95 10.81 3.80
N ARG A 38 14.15 11.27 3.44
CA ARG A 38 14.81 12.43 4.07
C ARG A 38 13.96 13.70 3.95
N ASP A 39 13.43 13.98 2.76
CA ASP A 39 12.65 15.19 2.50
C ASP A 39 11.31 15.18 3.26
N LEU A 40 10.64 14.03 3.35
CA LEU A 40 9.45 13.85 4.18
C LEU A 40 9.75 14.04 5.67
N PHE A 41 10.92 13.60 6.12
CA PHE A 41 11.33 13.85 7.49
C PHE A 41 11.54 15.34 7.75
N VAL A 42 12.44 15.98 6.99
CA VAL A 42 12.83 17.37 7.19
C VAL A 42 11.64 18.31 7.01
N GLY A 43 10.80 18.07 5.99
CA GLY A 43 9.69 18.95 5.64
C GLY A 43 8.44 18.77 6.50
N LYS A 44 8.25 17.60 7.15
CA LYS A 44 7.02 17.30 7.91
C LYS A 44 7.27 16.56 9.21
N ALA A 45 7.83 15.35 9.15
CA ALA A 45 7.85 14.46 10.32
C ALA A 45 8.74 14.97 11.47
N TYR A 46 9.78 15.76 11.16
CA TYR A 46 10.62 16.40 12.16
C TYR A 46 9.83 17.30 13.10
N THR A 47 8.96 18.17 12.56
CA THR A 47 8.11 19.05 13.37
C THR A 47 7.21 18.25 14.30
N VAL A 48 6.54 17.21 13.78
CA VAL A 48 5.70 16.32 14.60
C VAL A 48 6.52 15.65 15.70
N ALA A 49 7.69 15.10 15.37
CA ALA A 49 8.55 14.44 16.33
C ALA A 49 9.01 15.39 17.44
N MET A 50 9.41 16.61 17.09
CA MET A 50 9.89 17.58 18.08
C MET A 50 8.75 18.13 18.95
N GLU A 51 7.59 18.45 18.37
CA GLU A 51 6.42 18.96 19.10
C GLU A 51 5.86 17.91 20.07
N GLN A 52 5.72 16.66 19.62
CA GLN A 52 5.05 15.62 20.40
C GLN A 52 6.00 14.86 21.33
N CYS A 53 7.27 14.72 20.94
CA CYS A 53 8.20 13.82 21.61
C CYS A 53 9.49 14.52 22.07
N GLY A 54 9.83 15.67 21.50
CA GLY A 54 11.13 16.34 21.71
C GLY A 54 11.37 16.78 23.16
N GLY A 55 10.32 17.15 23.90
CA GLY A 55 10.44 17.59 25.30
C GLY A 55 11.08 16.54 26.23
N CYS A 56 10.93 15.26 25.92
CA CYS A 56 11.51 14.17 26.69
C CYS A 56 12.68 13.49 25.96
N HIS A 57 12.57 13.32 24.64
CA HIS A 57 13.48 12.45 23.88
C HIS A 57 14.70 13.17 23.26
N THR A 58 14.98 14.41 23.67
CA THR A 58 16.19 15.15 23.25
C THR A 58 17.33 15.06 24.25
N THR A 59 17.04 14.81 25.54
CA THR A 59 18.02 14.93 26.63
C THR A 59 18.03 13.75 27.60
N LEU A 60 16.95 12.96 27.69
CA LEU A 60 16.86 11.85 28.64
C LEU A 60 17.71 10.67 28.18
N ALA A 61 18.76 10.37 28.95
CA ALA A 61 19.64 9.23 28.70
C ALA A 61 18.86 7.93 28.50
N ASN A 62 19.27 7.14 27.49
CA ASN A 62 18.64 5.87 27.07
C ASN A 62 17.26 6.01 26.41
N SER A 63 16.81 7.24 26.15
CA SER A 63 15.59 7.52 25.39
C SER A 63 15.75 8.73 24.48
N ASP A 64 16.98 9.19 24.28
CA ASP A 64 17.37 10.39 23.55
C ASP A 64 17.42 10.16 22.03
N PHE A 65 16.45 9.43 21.49
CA PHE A 65 16.38 9.13 20.06
C PHE A 65 16.06 10.34 19.18
N LEU A 66 15.69 11.48 19.78
CA LEU A 66 15.53 12.77 19.09
C LEU A 66 16.67 13.76 19.39
N LYS A 67 17.81 13.28 19.91
CA LYS A 67 18.98 14.12 20.13
C LYS A 67 19.50 14.69 18.80
N GLY A 68 19.87 15.95 18.81
CA GLY A 68 20.37 16.68 17.64
C GLY A 68 19.90 18.13 17.63
N ASN A 69 20.67 19.00 17.00
CA ASN A 69 20.39 20.43 16.90
C ASN A 69 19.82 20.83 15.53
N ALA A 70 19.83 19.90 14.57
CA ALA A 70 19.28 20.09 13.24
C ALA A 70 18.41 18.89 12.82
N PRO A 71 17.45 19.08 11.89
CA PRO A 71 16.59 17.99 11.42
C PRO A 71 17.37 16.76 10.95
N LEU A 72 18.43 16.92 10.17
CA LEU A 72 19.22 15.79 9.69
C LEU A 72 20.01 15.06 10.79
N GLU A 73 20.40 15.75 11.86
CA GLU A 73 21.04 15.11 13.01
C GLU A 73 20.03 14.25 13.80
N VAL A 74 18.82 14.79 14.01
CA VAL A 74 17.72 14.05 14.66
C VAL A 74 17.32 12.85 13.81
N TYR A 75 17.19 13.03 12.50
CA TYR A 75 16.91 11.95 11.55
C TYR A 75 17.89 10.79 11.68
N GLN A 76 19.20 11.08 11.67
CA GLN A 76 20.22 10.03 11.83
C GLN A 76 20.18 9.40 13.20
N THR A 77 20.00 10.20 14.25
CA THR A 77 19.86 9.70 15.62
C THR A 77 18.71 8.69 15.72
N ILE A 78 17.53 8.98 15.16
CA ILE A 78 16.40 8.04 15.16
C ILE A 78 16.77 6.71 14.46
N LYS A 79 17.45 6.79 13.32
CA LYS A 79 17.83 5.60 12.51
C LYS A 79 18.86 4.72 13.21
N GLU A 80 19.81 5.35 13.91
CA GLU A 80 20.90 4.66 14.59
C GLU A 80 20.52 4.17 15.99
N PHE A 81 19.51 4.78 16.61
CA PHE A 81 19.08 4.49 17.99
C PHE A 81 18.82 3.00 18.25
N LYS A 82 19.23 2.53 19.44
CA LYS A 82 19.01 1.16 19.89
C LYS A 82 18.27 1.14 21.24
N PRO A 83 17.15 0.40 21.36
CA PRO A 83 16.51 -0.43 20.33
C PRO A 83 15.93 0.39 19.17
N GLY A 84 15.90 -0.19 17.96
CA GLY A 84 15.52 0.52 16.73
C GLY A 84 14.12 1.13 16.78
N MET A 85 14.01 2.39 16.36
CA MET A 85 12.75 3.16 16.38
C MET A 85 11.88 2.94 15.14
N ILE A 86 12.52 2.66 14.01
CA ILE A 86 11.88 2.43 12.71
C ILE A 86 11.82 0.93 12.45
N ASN A 87 10.65 0.44 12.05
CA ASN A 87 10.50 -0.92 11.55
C ASN A 87 10.50 -0.87 10.02
N PHE A 88 11.64 -1.24 9.42
CA PHE A 88 11.83 -1.27 7.97
C PHE A 88 11.11 -2.44 7.26
N ILE A 89 10.42 -3.31 8.00
CA ILE A 89 9.59 -4.39 7.44
C ILE A 89 8.11 -4.00 7.43
N ASP A 90 7.66 -3.27 8.46
CA ASP A 90 6.28 -2.83 8.62
C ASP A 90 6.26 -1.47 9.31
N ALA A 91 6.14 -0.40 8.51
CA ALA A 91 6.20 0.97 9.00
C ALA A 91 5.18 1.25 10.11
N ALA A 92 3.98 0.66 10.04
CA ALA A 92 2.92 0.84 11.04
C ALA A 92 3.28 0.25 12.41
N LYS A 93 4.17 -0.75 12.43
CA LYS A 93 4.73 -1.37 13.64
C LYS A 93 5.99 -0.67 14.15
N SER A 94 6.39 0.46 13.58
CA SER A 94 7.50 1.25 14.13
C SER A 94 7.20 1.68 15.56
N ARG A 95 8.22 1.71 16.42
CA ARG A 95 8.07 2.09 17.83
C ARG A 95 7.57 3.53 17.98
N LEU A 96 7.94 4.39 17.02
CA LEU A 96 7.45 5.76 16.92
C LEU A 96 5.92 5.87 16.84
N LEU A 97 5.26 4.89 16.23
CA LEU A 97 3.80 4.87 16.08
C LEU A 97 3.10 4.08 17.17
N THR A 98 3.63 2.92 17.50
CA THR A 98 2.98 2.00 18.45
C THR A 98 3.13 2.45 19.89
N LYS A 99 4.19 3.21 20.23
CA LYS A 99 4.54 3.80 21.54
C LYS A 99 4.65 2.80 22.72
N GLY A 100 3.99 1.65 22.70
CA GLY A 100 3.98 0.68 23.79
C GLY A 100 3.30 1.24 25.06
N VAL A 101 3.76 0.82 26.23
CA VAL A 101 3.35 1.41 27.52
C VAL A 101 4.11 2.73 27.70
N HIS A 102 3.59 3.80 27.10
CA HIS A 102 4.19 5.13 27.14
C HIS A 102 3.16 6.16 27.62
N SER A 103 3.59 7.06 28.52
CA SER A 103 2.73 8.10 29.11
C SER A 103 2.78 9.44 28.37
N GLY A 104 3.55 9.54 27.28
CA GLY A 104 3.60 10.75 26.47
C GLY A 104 2.34 10.98 25.64
N PRO A 105 2.22 12.15 25.00
CA PRO A 105 0.99 12.56 24.33
C PRO A 105 0.62 11.61 23.18
N GLU A 106 -0.68 11.46 22.93
CA GLU A 106 -1.18 10.83 21.71
C GLU A 106 -0.87 11.70 20.48
N PHE A 107 -0.84 11.09 19.31
CA PHE A 107 -0.75 11.87 18.07
C PHE A 107 -2.04 12.63 17.84
N ALA A 108 -1.93 13.94 17.64
CA ALA A 108 -3.08 14.83 17.51
C ALA A 108 -3.38 15.16 16.04
N LEU A 109 -4.50 15.87 15.84
CA LEU A 109 -4.69 16.68 14.64
C LEU A 109 -4.04 18.04 14.88
N ALA A 110 -3.23 18.51 13.94
CA ALA A 110 -2.58 19.81 14.03
C ALA A 110 -2.69 20.56 12.70
N THR A 111 -2.88 21.87 12.78
CA THR A 111 -2.87 22.73 11.60
C THR A 111 -1.44 23.17 11.30
N ARG A 112 -0.89 22.69 10.20
CA ARG A 112 0.45 23.04 9.70
C ARG A 112 0.31 23.64 8.31
N ASN A 113 0.93 24.79 8.07
CA ASN A 113 0.87 25.51 6.79
C ASN A 113 -0.57 25.72 6.26
N GLY A 114 -1.52 25.99 7.17
CA GLY A 114 -2.93 26.21 6.82
C GLY A 114 -3.73 24.94 6.49
N GLN A 115 -3.14 23.75 6.66
CA GLN A 115 -3.80 22.46 6.47
C GLN A 115 -3.90 21.70 7.79
N THR A 116 -5.07 21.17 8.12
CA THR A 116 -5.23 20.27 9.26
C THR A 116 -4.80 18.87 8.86
N GLU A 117 -3.70 18.39 9.43
CA GLU A 117 -3.13 17.07 9.19
C GLU A 117 -3.16 16.23 10.48
N SER A 118 -3.24 14.91 10.34
CA SER A 118 -3.03 13.98 11.46
C SER A 118 -1.55 13.72 11.65
N ASP A 119 -1.04 13.95 12.85
CA ASP A 119 0.35 13.67 13.23
C ASP A 119 0.71 12.20 12.99
N TYR A 120 -0.24 11.29 13.23
CA TYR A 120 -0.06 9.86 12.98
C TYR A 120 0.17 9.58 11.50
N GLU A 121 -0.66 10.14 10.63
CA GLU A 121 -0.53 9.95 9.17
C GLU A 121 0.75 10.60 8.62
N VAL A 122 1.16 11.75 9.15
CA VAL A 122 2.44 12.39 8.78
C VAL A 122 3.63 11.49 9.14
N MET A 123 3.66 10.98 10.38
CA MET A 123 4.74 10.09 10.82
C MET A 123 4.73 8.77 10.05
N LEU A 124 3.55 8.19 9.81
CA LEU A 124 3.41 6.95 9.05
C LEU A 124 3.81 7.11 7.58
N ALA A 125 3.51 8.25 6.95
CA ALA A 125 3.94 8.54 5.59
C ALA A 125 5.47 8.59 5.47
N TRP A 126 6.15 9.24 6.43
CA TRP A 126 7.60 9.23 6.50
C TRP A 126 8.17 7.81 6.75
N LEU A 127 7.63 7.08 7.73
CA LEU A 127 8.10 5.73 8.06
C LEU A 127 7.93 4.74 6.91
N ARG A 128 6.88 4.88 6.10
CA ARG A 128 6.72 4.11 4.85
C ARG A 128 7.78 4.49 3.82
N ALA A 129 8.20 5.76 3.77
CA ALA A 129 9.31 6.17 2.92
C ALA A 129 10.65 5.59 3.40
N GLU A 130 10.89 5.55 4.72
CA GLU A 130 12.05 4.85 5.30
C GLU A 130 12.03 3.36 4.97
N GLN A 131 10.89 2.71 5.10
CA GLN A 131 10.71 1.30 4.75
C GLN A 131 11.16 1.03 3.31
N ARG A 132 10.73 1.89 2.36
CA ARG A 132 11.16 1.81 0.96
C ARG A 132 12.65 2.10 0.78
N ALA A 133 13.16 3.15 1.42
CA ALA A 133 14.57 3.52 1.36
C ALA A 133 15.51 2.46 1.97
N GLY A 134 15.04 1.74 3.00
CA GLY A 134 15.75 0.62 3.62
C GLY A 134 15.79 -0.62 2.74
N GLY A 135 14.79 -0.84 1.89
CA GLY A 135 14.81 -1.88 0.86
C GLY A 135 15.94 -1.70 -0.16
N ASP A 136 16.35 -0.44 -0.42
CA ASP A 136 17.46 -0.12 -1.34
C ASP A 136 18.85 -0.24 -0.69
N ALA A 137 18.94 -0.10 0.65
CA ALA A 137 20.22 -0.01 1.38
C ALA A 137 20.83 -1.36 1.77
N VAL A 138 20.06 -2.45 1.71
CA VAL A 138 20.58 -3.79 1.96
C VAL A 138 20.95 -4.40 0.61
N GLY A 139 22.24 -4.32 0.25
CA GLY A 139 22.84 -4.97 -0.92
C GLY A 139 22.83 -6.51 -0.89
N GLY A 140 21.76 -7.12 -0.37
CA GLY A 140 21.51 -8.55 -0.29
C GLY A 140 20.13 -8.79 0.34
N ASP A 141 19.18 -9.31 -0.44
CA ASP A 141 17.91 -9.89 0.02
C ASP A 141 16.87 -8.98 0.73
N GLY A 142 16.89 -7.66 0.52
CA GLY A 142 15.68 -6.85 0.69
C GLY A 142 14.57 -7.32 -0.27
N PRO A 143 13.26 -7.15 0.03
CA PRO A 143 12.21 -7.56 -0.90
C PRO A 143 12.39 -6.78 -2.20
N SER A 144 12.95 -7.45 -3.20
CA SER A 144 13.13 -6.92 -4.53
C SER A 144 11.73 -6.67 -5.06
N TYR A 145 11.36 -5.40 -5.22
CA TYR A 145 10.10 -5.07 -5.84
C TYR A 145 10.05 -5.71 -7.22
N ILE A 146 8.93 -6.36 -7.51
CA ILE A 146 8.70 -7.08 -8.75
C ILE A 146 8.05 -6.08 -9.69
N VAL A 147 8.80 -5.59 -10.68
CA VAL A 147 8.34 -4.53 -11.57
C VAL A 147 8.02 -5.08 -12.94
N THR A 148 6.84 -4.74 -13.47
CA THR A 148 6.44 -5.14 -14.83
C THR A 148 7.34 -4.49 -15.86
N ALA A 149 7.33 -5.02 -17.08
CA ALA A 149 7.83 -4.25 -18.22
C ALA A 149 7.07 -2.91 -18.30
N LYS A 150 7.76 -1.89 -18.82
CA LYS A 150 7.15 -0.61 -19.14
C LYS A 150 6.12 -0.79 -20.26
N PHE A 151 5.00 -0.06 -20.18
CA PHE A 151 3.94 -0.09 -21.18
C PHE A 151 3.29 1.28 -21.33
N THR A 152 2.78 1.61 -22.51
CA THR A 152 1.98 2.82 -22.73
C THR A 152 0.51 2.51 -22.47
N PRO A 153 -0.13 3.08 -21.43
CA PRO A 153 -1.56 2.88 -21.22
C PRO A 153 -2.35 3.53 -22.36
N THR A 154 -3.38 2.85 -22.83
CA THR A 154 -4.41 3.45 -23.68
C THR A 154 -5.30 4.34 -22.81
N VAL A 155 -5.29 5.64 -23.10
CA VAL A 155 -6.08 6.63 -22.39
C VAL A 155 -7.51 6.62 -22.90
N CYS A 156 -8.48 6.56 -21.98
CA CYS A 156 -9.87 6.75 -22.32
C CYS A 156 -10.27 8.22 -22.20
N MET A 157 -10.68 8.80 -23.33
CA MET A 157 -11.17 10.18 -23.44
C MET A 157 -12.70 10.27 -23.70
N GLY A 158 -13.41 9.14 -23.69
CA GLY A 158 -14.81 9.04 -24.11
C GLY A 158 -15.73 8.43 -23.06
N ALA A 159 -16.95 8.06 -23.48
CA ALA A 159 -17.89 7.35 -22.62
C ALA A 159 -17.30 6.01 -22.15
N ARG A 160 -17.47 5.68 -20.87
CA ARG A 160 -16.87 4.50 -20.23
C ARG A 160 -17.11 3.17 -20.96
N ALA A 161 -18.27 3.02 -21.57
CA ALA A 161 -18.63 1.82 -22.34
C ALA A 161 -17.78 1.60 -23.60
N ALA A 162 -17.13 2.66 -24.12
CA ALA A 162 -16.26 2.60 -25.28
C ALA A 162 -14.76 2.57 -24.90
N CYS A 163 -14.43 2.66 -23.62
CA CYS A 163 -13.03 2.64 -23.18
C CYS A 163 -12.41 1.26 -23.39
N GLN A 164 -11.21 1.24 -23.96
CA GLN A 164 -10.40 0.03 -24.02
C GLN A 164 -9.83 -0.29 -22.62
N VAL A 165 -9.93 -1.57 -22.23
CA VAL A 165 -9.27 -2.08 -21.02
C VAL A 165 -7.78 -2.24 -21.30
N ASN A 166 -6.97 -1.65 -20.44
CA ASN A 166 -5.53 -1.92 -20.38
C ASN A 166 -5.33 -3.24 -19.66
N THR A 167 -4.49 -4.11 -20.22
CA THR A 167 -4.15 -5.41 -19.64
C THR A 167 -2.64 -5.52 -19.53
N VAL A 168 -2.15 -5.70 -18.31
CA VAL A 168 -0.72 -5.86 -18.01
C VAL A 168 -0.48 -7.28 -17.53
N SER A 169 0.22 -8.07 -18.35
CA SER A 169 0.54 -9.46 -18.03
C SER A 169 1.55 -9.54 -16.89
N LEU A 170 1.28 -10.40 -15.91
CA LEU A 170 2.20 -10.77 -14.83
C LEU A 170 2.94 -12.08 -15.15
N ARG A 171 2.76 -12.64 -16.35
CA ARG A 171 3.39 -13.90 -16.75
C ARG A 171 4.90 -13.73 -16.89
N GLY A 172 5.66 -14.65 -16.31
CA GLY A 172 7.13 -14.70 -16.46
C GLY A 172 7.88 -13.58 -15.73
N ILE A 173 7.19 -12.67 -15.05
CA ILE A 173 7.81 -11.58 -14.27
C ILE A 173 8.61 -12.10 -13.07
N ARG A 174 8.27 -13.30 -12.59
CA ARG A 174 8.95 -14.05 -11.56
C ARG A 174 9.52 -15.33 -12.18
N PRO A 175 10.73 -15.28 -12.78
CA PRO A 175 11.31 -16.47 -13.40
C PRO A 175 11.59 -17.59 -12.38
N ASP A 176 11.70 -17.25 -11.09
CA ASP A 176 11.81 -18.20 -9.98
C ASP A 176 10.46 -18.86 -9.58
N LYS A 177 9.34 -18.41 -10.16
CA LYS A 177 7.99 -18.94 -9.89
C LYS A 177 7.29 -19.29 -11.20
N THR A 178 7.11 -20.58 -11.45
CA THR A 178 6.37 -21.06 -12.62
C THR A 178 4.85 -21.02 -12.37
N GLY A 179 4.06 -20.93 -13.45
CA GLY A 179 2.59 -21.07 -13.39
C GLY A 179 1.83 -19.86 -12.85
N ILE A 180 2.47 -18.71 -12.65
CA ILE A 180 1.75 -17.45 -12.41
C ILE A 180 1.21 -16.96 -13.76
N GLU A 181 -0.06 -17.27 -14.00
CA GLU A 181 -0.82 -16.77 -15.15
C GLU A 181 -1.83 -15.76 -14.64
N ALA A 182 -1.49 -14.48 -14.65
CA ALA A 182 -2.40 -13.44 -14.17
C ALA A 182 -2.17 -12.15 -14.94
N ASP A 183 -3.21 -11.34 -15.02
CA ASP A 183 -3.18 -10.02 -15.65
C ASP A 183 -3.75 -8.97 -14.68
N VAL A 184 -3.20 -7.76 -14.70
CA VAL A 184 -3.87 -6.59 -14.12
C VAL A 184 -4.66 -5.89 -15.21
N GLU A 185 -5.96 -5.72 -14.98
CA GLU A 185 -6.87 -5.03 -15.89
C GLU A 185 -7.35 -3.71 -15.28
N PHE A 186 -7.36 -2.64 -16.06
CA PHE A 186 -7.90 -1.33 -15.64
C PHE A 186 -8.30 -0.47 -16.84
N LEU A 187 -9.15 0.52 -16.58
CA LEU A 187 -9.38 1.66 -17.45
C LEU A 187 -8.48 2.81 -16.97
N TYR A 188 -7.79 3.45 -17.90
CA TYR A 188 -7.04 4.67 -17.61
C TYR A 188 -7.88 5.85 -18.10
N GLU A 189 -8.50 6.59 -17.18
CA GLU A 189 -9.46 7.65 -17.50
C GLU A 189 -8.86 9.02 -17.11
N VAL A 190 -9.17 10.06 -17.88
CA VAL A 190 -8.83 11.45 -17.54
C VAL A 190 -10.13 12.19 -17.28
N LEU A 191 -10.33 12.70 -16.07
CA LEU A 191 -11.55 13.42 -15.73
C LEU A 191 -11.62 14.73 -16.53
N PRO A 192 -12.68 14.99 -17.32
CA PRO A 192 -12.76 16.17 -18.20
C PRO A 192 -12.64 17.52 -17.49
N LEU A 193 -13.07 17.59 -16.23
CA LEU A 193 -13.10 18.83 -15.46
C LEU A 193 -11.78 19.13 -14.75
N SER A 194 -11.02 18.09 -14.38
CA SER A 194 -9.77 18.28 -13.65
C SER A 194 -8.54 18.03 -14.53
N ASN A 195 -8.63 17.28 -15.62
CA ASN A 195 -7.49 16.69 -16.31
C ASN A 195 -6.61 15.85 -15.37
N SER A 196 -7.17 15.33 -14.27
CA SER A 196 -6.46 14.40 -13.41
C SER A 196 -6.65 12.98 -13.94
N PRO A 197 -5.56 12.24 -14.24
CA PRO A 197 -5.68 10.86 -14.61
C PRO A 197 -6.04 10.01 -13.38
N TYR A 198 -6.75 8.93 -13.63
CA TYR A 198 -7.10 7.94 -12.61
C TYR A 198 -7.31 6.57 -13.25
N LEU A 199 -7.18 5.54 -12.43
CA LEU A 199 -7.48 4.17 -12.77
C LEU A 199 -8.89 3.84 -12.32
N ALA A 200 -9.66 3.17 -13.17
CA ALA A 200 -10.98 2.64 -12.85
C ALA A 200 -11.09 1.17 -13.23
N ASN A 201 -12.01 0.45 -12.60
CA ASN A 201 -12.16 -1.01 -12.78
C ASN A 201 -10.84 -1.78 -12.57
N LEU A 202 -9.98 -1.29 -11.67
CA LEU A 202 -8.70 -1.91 -11.40
C LEU A 202 -8.91 -3.28 -10.73
N LYS A 203 -8.46 -4.35 -11.38
CA LYS A 203 -8.64 -5.73 -10.92
C LYS A 203 -7.48 -6.62 -11.33
N VAL A 204 -7.30 -7.72 -10.62
CA VAL A 204 -6.49 -8.86 -11.05
C VAL A 204 -7.41 -9.89 -11.69
N LYS A 205 -7.04 -10.39 -12.86
CA LYS A 205 -7.63 -11.54 -13.51
C LYS A 205 -6.65 -12.69 -13.45
N ALA A 206 -7.05 -13.78 -12.80
CA ALA A 206 -6.20 -14.93 -12.61
C ALA A 206 -6.50 -16.03 -13.64
N GLY A 207 -5.47 -16.78 -14.01
CA GLY A 207 -5.51 -17.97 -14.85
C GLY A 207 -5.73 -19.23 -14.03
N ALA A 208 -5.29 -20.37 -14.54
CA ALA A 208 -5.66 -21.70 -14.00
C ALA A 208 -5.17 -21.95 -12.57
N GLU A 209 -4.04 -21.37 -12.17
CA GLU A 209 -3.44 -21.53 -10.83
C GLU A 209 -3.90 -20.44 -9.85
N GLY A 210 -4.78 -19.54 -10.29
CA GLY A 210 -5.16 -18.36 -9.55
C GLY A 210 -3.99 -17.36 -9.36
N ALA A 211 -4.18 -16.33 -8.54
CA ALA A 211 -3.18 -15.28 -8.34
C ALA A 211 -3.23 -14.69 -6.92
N TYR A 212 -2.07 -14.31 -6.41
CA TYR A 212 -1.93 -13.54 -5.18
C TYR A 212 -0.97 -12.38 -5.39
N VAL A 213 -1.43 -11.16 -5.14
CA VAL A 213 -0.61 -9.94 -5.26
C VAL A 213 -0.68 -9.09 -4.00
N GLU A 214 0.43 -8.46 -3.63
CA GLU A 214 0.51 -7.50 -2.54
C GLU A 214 1.11 -6.18 -3.01
N SER A 215 0.53 -5.09 -2.51
CA SER A 215 1.11 -3.74 -2.56
C SER A 215 1.42 -3.25 -3.98
N PRO A 216 0.43 -3.21 -4.91
CA PRO A 216 0.67 -2.70 -6.25
C PRO A 216 0.93 -1.18 -6.24
N VAL A 217 2.05 -0.76 -6.79
CA VAL A 217 2.44 0.65 -6.93
C VAL A 217 2.56 0.99 -8.42
N PHE A 218 1.83 2.01 -8.87
CA PHE A 218 1.90 2.47 -10.25
C PHE A 218 3.03 3.48 -10.41
N LEU A 219 3.89 3.21 -11.39
CA LEU A 219 5.09 3.98 -11.70
C LEU A 219 4.87 4.66 -13.06
N GLY A 220 5.13 5.96 -13.18
CA GLY A 220 5.12 6.66 -14.47
C GLY A 220 6.51 7.14 -14.88
N TYR A 221 6.87 7.05 -16.17
CA TYR A 221 8.22 7.33 -16.67
C TYR A 221 8.23 8.37 -17.77
N THR A 222 8.83 9.55 -17.53
CA THR A 222 8.95 10.60 -18.56
C THR A 222 9.79 10.10 -19.72
N ALA A 223 9.49 10.53 -20.95
CA ALA A 223 10.27 10.11 -22.12
C ALA A 223 11.77 10.36 -21.90
N GLY A 224 12.60 9.31 -22.02
CA GLY A 224 14.03 9.39 -21.77
C GLY A 224 14.46 9.36 -20.29
N ASN A 225 13.53 9.29 -19.34
CA ASN A 225 13.83 9.19 -17.91
C ASN A 225 13.77 7.74 -17.42
N THR A 226 14.80 7.32 -16.68
CA THR A 226 14.89 6.01 -16.05
C THR A 226 14.27 5.98 -14.66
N THR A 227 14.10 7.13 -14.02
CA THR A 227 13.52 7.26 -12.69
C THR A 227 12.01 7.46 -12.78
N PRO A 228 11.19 6.59 -12.17
CA PRO A 228 9.75 6.76 -12.19
C PRO A 228 9.28 7.84 -11.23
N THR A 229 8.25 8.57 -11.63
CA THR A 229 7.34 9.26 -10.71
C THR A 229 6.39 8.25 -10.08
N ILE A 230 6.15 8.37 -8.78
CA ILE A 230 5.25 7.51 -8.02
C ILE A 230 4.14 8.39 -7.44
N ASP A 231 2.91 8.19 -7.91
CA ASP A 231 1.75 8.90 -7.37
C ASP A 231 1.12 8.13 -6.22
N GLY A 232 1.32 8.63 -5.00
CA GLY A 232 0.80 8.01 -3.79
C GLY A 232 1.19 6.53 -3.66
N ASP A 233 0.68 5.86 -2.64
CA ASP A 233 0.77 4.41 -2.52
C ASP A 233 -0.57 3.92 -2.00
N ALA A 234 -1.62 4.19 -2.78
CA ALA A 234 -3.00 3.93 -2.37
C ALA A 234 -3.28 2.45 -2.07
N PHE A 235 -2.40 1.55 -2.51
CA PHE A 235 -2.58 0.11 -2.40
C PHE A 235 -1.53 -0.59 -1.53
N PHE A 236 -0.69 0.13 -0.78
CA PHE A 236 0.41 -0.45 0.02
C PHE A 236 -0.02 -1.57 1.01
N ALA A 237 -1.26 -1.54 1.49
CA ALA A 237 -1.81 -2.55 2.40
C ALA A 237 -2.73 -3.54 1.70
N ILE A 238 -2.92 -3.40 0.39
CA ILE A 238 -3.86 -4.20 -0.36
C ILE A 238 -3.21 -5.52 -0.73
N LYS A 239 -3.87 -6.58 -0.29
CA LYS A 239 -3.60 -7.95 -0.67
C LYS A 239 -4.79 -8.40 -1.50
N THR A 240 -4.53 -8.94 -2.68
CA THR A 240 -5.58 -9.42 -3.58
C THR A 240 -5.31 -10.87 -3.89
N ASN A 241 -6.25 -11.72 -3.53
CA ASN A 241 -6.16 -13.17 -3.67
C ASN A 241 -7.31 -13.65 -4.55
N VAL A 242 -6.97 -14.26 -5.68
CA VAL A 242 -7.92 -14.52 -6.76
C VAL A 242 -7.86 -16.00 -7.10
N ALA A 243 -8.97 -16.70 -6.89
CA ALA A 243 -9.08 -18.11 -7.25
C ALA A 243 -8.88 -18.34 -8.75
N ALA A 244 -8.61 -19.59 -9.12
CA ALA A 244 -8.40 -20.01 -10.49
C ALA A 244 -9.50 -19.52 -11.44
N ASN A 245 -9.09 -18.90 -12.56
CA ASN A 245 -9.97 -18.37 -13.62
C ASN A 245 -10.96 -17.29 -13.18
N MET A 246 -10.75 -16.68 -12.00
CA MET A 246 -11.60 -15.62 -11.47
C MET A 246 -10.97 -14.24 -11.66
N SER A 247 -11.71 -13.20 -11.30
CA SER A 247 -11.18 -11.85 -11.17
C SER A 247 -11.58 -11.25 -9.83
N ALA A 248 -10.72 -10.40 -9.27
CA ALA A 248 -11.03 -9.63 -8.08
C ALA A 248 -10.51 -8.20 -8.21
N THR A 249 -11.30 -7.27 -7.70
CA THR A 249 -10.94 -5.85 -7.63
C THR A 249 -9.74 -5.66 -6.69
N ILE A 250 -8.77 -4.83 -7.10
CA ILE A 250 -7.67 -4.40 -6.23
C ILE A 250 -8.18 -3.23 -5.38
N GLY A 251 -8.23 -3.41 -4.07
CA GLY A 251 -8.75 -2.39 -3.15
C GLY A 251 -10.19 -2.01 -3.52
N GLY A 252 -10.45 -0.72 -3.73
CA GLY A 252 -11.75 -0.21 -4.19
C GLY A 252 -11.95 -0.22 -5.71
N GLY A 253 -10.96 -0.67 -6.50
CA GLY A 253 -11.03 -0.69 -7.96
C GLY A 253 -10.77 0.65 -8.62
N PHE A 254 -10.27 1.61 -7.85
CA PHE A 254 -9.96 2.96 -8.28
C PHE A 254 -8.65 3.43 -7.66
N ALA A 255 -7.88 4.22 -8.41
CA ALA A 255 -6.76 5.01 -7.90
C ALA A 255 -6.71 6.36 -8.61
N GLY A 256 -6.62 7.45 -7.85
CA GLY A 256 -6.16 8.72 -8.42
C GLY A 256 -4.69 8.59 -8.81
N LEU A 257 -4.31 9.19 -9.94
CA LEU A 257 -2.93 9.27 -10.43
C LEU A 257 -2.45 10.74 -10.47
N THR A 258 -2.66 11.49 -9.39
CA THR A 258 -2.45 12.94 -9.26
C THR A 258 -1.07 13.42 -9.71
N ASP A 259 0.00 12.75 -9.30
CA ASP A 259 1.39 13.08 -9.65
C ASP A 259 1.79 12.54 -11.05
N LEU A 260 0.99 11.64 -11.64
CA LEU A 260 1.20 11.17 -13.02
C LEU A 260 0.46 12.03 -14.05
N ARG A 261 -0.04 13.21 -13.67
CA ARG A 261 -0.66 14.20 -14.56
C ARG A 261 0.15 14.52 -15.80
N ALA A 262 1.47 14.40 -15.72
CA ALA A 262 2.34 14.62 -16.85
C ALA A 262 1.98 13.70 -18.05
N LEU A 263 1.33 12.53 -17.83
CA LEU A 263 0.94 11.56 -18.87
C LEU A 263 0.01 12.13 -19.96
N SER A 264 -0.72 13.22 -19.69
CA SER A 264 -1.75 13.77 -20.61
C SER A 264 -1.33 15.00 -21.40
N ASP A 265 -0.21 15.65 -21.06
CA ASP A 265 0.27 16.83 -21.79
C ASP A 265 1.27 16.41 -22.88
N ALA A 266 1.36 17.14 -24.00
CA ALA A 266 2.10 16.77 -25.22
C ALA A 266 3.65 16.61 -25.09
N GLY A 267 4.17 16.45 -23.87
CA GLY A 267 5.56 16.11 -23.52
C GLY A 267 5.64 15.06 -22.39
N ALA A 268 4.61 14.21 -22.31
CA ALA A 268 4.32 13.27 -21.24
C ALA A 268 5.36 12.15 -20.99
N PRO A 269 5.34 11.54 -19.78
CA PRO A 269 5.66 10.13 -19.65
C PRO A 269 4.88 9.30 -20.67
N ASN A 270 5.60 8.54 -21.48
CA ASN A 270 4.98 7.69 -22.50
C ASN A 270 4.70 6.29 -21.94
N GLU A 271 5.16 6.01 -20.72
CA GLU A 271 5.23 4.67 -20.19
C GLU A 271 4.87 4.62 -18.70
N MET A 272 4.21 3.54 -18.32
CA MET A 272 3.92 3.15 -16.95
C MET A 272 4.54 1.78 -16.67
N ALA A 273 4.76 1.48 -15.40
CA ALA A 273 4.97 0.12 -14.92
C ALA A 273 4.18 -0.09 -13.63
N ILE A 274 4.02 -1.35 -13.22
CA ILE A 274 3.44 -1.70 -11.92
C ILE A 274 4.50 -2.44 -11.12
N SER A 275 4.78 -1.93 -9.93
CA SER A 275 5.63 -2.58 -8.94
C SER A 275 4.77 -3.34 -7.94
N PHE A 276 5.23 -4.50 -7.50
CA PHE A 276 4.57 -5.30 -6.47
C PHE A 276 5.59 -5.70 -5.41
N GLN A 277 5.12 -5.82 -4.17
CA GLN A 277 5.90 -6.47 -3.13
C GLN A 277 5.87 -7.99 -3.29
N VAL A 278 4.71 -8.54 -3.65
CA VAL A 278 4.51 -9.98 -3.86
C VAL A 278 3.68 -10.20 -5.10
N ILE A 279 4.11 -11.16 -5.92
CA ILE A 279 3.30 -11.82 -6.96
C ILE A 279 3.53 -13.31 -6.77
N ASP A 280 2.45 -14.06 -6.61
CA ASP A 280 2.46 -15.50 -6.39
C ASP A 280 1.20 -16.15 -7.00
N LYS A 281 1.15 -17.48 -6.98
CA LYS A 281 -0.09 -18.22 -7.26
C LYS A 281 -1.15 -17.94 -6.20
N TYR A 282 -2.40 -18.33 -6.48
CA TYR A 282 -3.46 -18.29 -5.47
C TYR A 282 -3.01 -18.98 -4.21
N LYS A 283 -3.10 -18.25 -3.09
CA LYS A 283 -2.84 -18.78 -1.78
C LYS A 283 -4.21 -19.09 -1.20
N PRO A 284 -4.74 -20.32 -1.26
CA PRO A 284 -6.02 -20.58 -0.64
C PRO A 284 -6.05 -19.98 0.75
N GLU A 285 -6.98 -19.06 0.97
CA GLU A 285 -7.21 -18.52 2.31
C GLU A 285 -7.88 -19.67 3.05
N GLY A 286 -7.06 -20.43 3.77
CA GLY A 286 -7.40 -21.81 4.15
C GLY A 286 -6.46 -22.86 3.54
N GLY A 287 -5.20 -22.51 3.25
CA GLY A 287 -4.14 -23.51 3.03
C GLY A 287 -4.28 -24.62 4.05
N ALA A 288 -4.04 -25.87 3.62
CA ALA A 288 -4.37 -27.11 4.33
C ALA A 288 -4.56 -26.88 5.82
N VAL A 289 -5.79 -27.08 6.32
CA VAL A 289 -6.21 -26.80 7.70
C VAL A 289 -5.05 -27.05 8.65
N ASP A 290 -4.35 -25.98 9.02
CA ASP A 290 -3.21 -26.06 9.91
C ASP A 290 -3.72 -25.72 11.31
N PRO A 291 -3.96 -26.73 12.17
CA PRO A 291 -4.57 -26.51 13.47
C PRO A 291 -3.74 -25.55 14.34
N SER A 292 -2.47 -25.31 14.02
CA SER A 292 -1.62 -24.35 14.74
C SER A 292 -1.97 -22.89 14.45
N VAL A 293 -2.69 -22.62 13.35
CA VAL A 293 -3.01 -21.25 12.93
C VAL A 293 -4.10 -20.66 13.80
N CYS A 294 -5.24 -21.34 13.97
CA CYS A 294 -6.24 -20.95 14.97
C CYS A 294 -6.21 -21.98 16.09
N LYS A 295 -5.62 -21.61 17.22
CA LYS A 295 -5.40 -22.46 18.37
C LYS A 295 -6.65 -22.59 19.25
N ALA A 296 -7.51 -21.57 19.27
CA ALA A 296 -8.70 -21.52 20.10
C ALA A 296 -10.00 -21.71 19.30
N VAL A 297 -10.03 -22.69 18.38
CA VAL A 297 -11.21 -22.99 17.54
C VAL A 297 -12.48 -23.16 18.38
N ALA A 298 -12.42 -23.88 19.49
CA ALA A 298 -13.58 -24.07 20.36
C ALA A 298 -14.15 -22.73 20.88
N SER A 299 -13.28 -21.77 21.23
CA SER A 299 -13.69 -20.44 21.67
C SER A 299 -14.27 -19.62 20.50
N TYR A 300 -13.69 -19.72 19.31
CA TYR A 300 -14.24 -19.11 18.09
C TYR A 300 -15.65 -19.62 17.79
N VAL A 301 -15.85 -20.94 17.81
CA VAL A 301 -17.13 -21.60 17.52
C VAL A 301 -18.19 -21.25 18.57
N ALA A 302 -17.81 -21.20 19.84
CA ALA A 302 -18.75 -20.88 20.91
C ALA A 302 -19.17 -19.40 20.93
N ASN A 303 -18.25 -18.48 20.64
CA ASN A 303 -18.46 -17.05 20.86
C ASN A 303 -18.69 -16.26 19.56
N VAL A 304 -17.82 -16.45 18.56
CA VAL A 304 -17.75 -15.57 17.39
C VAL A 304 -18.62 -16.08 16.24
N LYS A 305 -18.52 -17.38 15.92
CA LYS A 305 -19.26 -18.00 14.82
C LYS A 305 -20.78 -17.77 14.88
N PRO A 306 -21.47 -17.85 16.03
CA PRO A 306 -22.92 -17.66 16.08
C PRO A 306 -23.35 -16.26 15.63
N ILE A 307 -22.60 -15.22 16.02
CA ILE A 307 -22.89 -13.83 15.64
C ILE A 307 -22.64 -13.63 14.15
N LEU A 308 -21.53 -14.17 13.63
CA LEU A 308 -21.20 -14.16 12.21
C LEU A 308 -22.26 -14.90 11.38
N ALA A 309 -22.70 -16.08 11.81
CA ALA A 309 -23.73 -16.84 11.11
C ALA A 309 -25.09 -16.12 11.13
N ALA A 310 -25.44 -15.43 12.22
CA ALA A 310 -26.70 -14.69 12.30
C ALA A 310 -26.71 -13.44 11.40
N SER A 311 -25.58 -12.74 11.30
CA SER A 311 -25.56 -11.38 10.70
C SER A 311 -24.83 -11.30 9.36
N CYS A 312 -23.88 -12.20 9.11
CA CYS A 312 -22.94 -12.11 7.99
C CYS A 312 -23.10 -13.26 6.97
N ASN A 313 -23.94 -14.26 7.25
CA ASN A 313 -24.09 -15.46 6.41
C ASN A 313 -24.55 -15.17 4.97
N ASN A 314 -25.28 -14.08 4.74
CA ASN A 314 -25.68 -13.70 3.37
C ASN A 314 -24.50 -13.26 2.49
N CYS A 315 -23.39 -12.81 3.09
CA CYS A 315 -22.19 -12.37 2.36
C CYS A 315 -21.03 -13.37 2.49
N HIS A 316 -20.90 -14.01 3.65
CA HIS A 316 -19.78 -14.88 3.99
C HIS A 316 -20.17 -16.36 4.08
N GLY A 317 -21.45 -16.71 3.96
CA GLY A 317 -21.93 -18.09 4.05
C GLY A 317 -21.64 -18.94 2.80
N ALA A 318 -21.87 -20.25 2.91
CA ALA A 318 -21.67 -21.20 1.82
C ALA A 318 -22.42 -20.81 0.52
N ALA A 319 -23.65 -20.32 0.67
CA ALA A 319 -24.52 -19.91 -0.44
C ALA A 319 -24.34 -18.43 -0.86
N ALA A 320 -23.36 -17.70 -0.31
CA ALA A 320 -23.21 -16.28 -0.63
C ALA A 320 -22.68 -16.05 -2.06
N ASN A 321 -23.22 -15.03 -2.73
CA ASN A 321 -22.84 -14.66 -4.10
C ASN A 321 -21.69 -13.65 -4.15
N ASN A 322 -21.13 -13.28 -3.00
CA ASN A 322 -20.06 -12.29 -2.89
C ASN A 322 -18.70 -13.00 -2.78
N ALA A 323 -18.05 -13.20 -3.93
CA ALA A 323 -16.74 -13.85 -4.00
C ALA A 323 -15.66 -13.13 -3.18
N GLY A 324 -15.70 -11.79 -3.10
CA GLY A 324 -14.76 -11.00 -2.30
C GLY A 324 -14.93 -11.19 -0.79
N ALA A 325 -16.18 -11.23 -0.32
CA ALA A 325 -16.47 -11.52 1.09
C ALA A 325 -16.07 -12.96 1.48
N LYS A 326 -16.36 -13.94 0.62
CA LYS A 326 -15.93 -15.33 0.80
C LYS A 326 -14.41 -15.50 0.82
N GLY A 327 -13.70 -14.76 -0.03
CA GLY A 327 -12.24 -14.70 -0.02
C GLY A 327 -11.72 -14.33 1.37
N ASN A 328 -12.22 -13.24 1.94
CA ASN A 328 -11.77 -12.74 3.24
C ASN A 328 -12.17 -13.63 4.43
N MET A 329 -13.37 -14.22 4.42
CA MET A 329 -13.84 -15.11 5.48
C MET A 329 -15.06 -15.90 5.00
N THR A 330 -15.04 -17.21 5.16
CA THR A 330 -16.13 -18.12 4.84
C THR A 330 -16.70 -18.70 6.14
N ILE A 331 -17.99 -18.44 6.38
CA ILE A 331 -18.76 -18.98 7.51
C ILE A 331 -19.55 -20.18 6.98
N THR A 332 -18.89 -21.34 6.85
CA THR A 332 -19.64 -22.57 6.55
C THR A 332 -19.91 -23.36 7.83
N PRO A 333 -21.09 -23.98 7.97
CA PRO A 333 -21.35 -24.90 9.07
C PRO A 333 -20.40 -26.10 9.12
N ALA A 334 -19.84 -26.50 7.97
CA ALA A 334 -19.07 -27.73 7.82
C ALA A 334 -17.58 -27.62 8.16
N ASP A 335 -17.01 -26.41 8.27
CA ASP A 335 -15.57 -26.23 8.51
C ASP A 335 -15.25 -25.10 9.51
N ASP A 336 -15.40 -25.40 10.80
CA ASP A 336 -15.09 -24.50 11.91
C ASP A 336 -13.63 -24.06 11.93
N VAL A 337 -12.72 -24.98 11.60
CA VAL A 337 -11.30 -24.73 11.68
C VAL A 337 -10.88 -23.78 10.57
N ALA A 338 -11.30 -24.02 9.32
CA ALA A 338 -11.01 -23.10 8.21
C ALA A 338 -11.62 -21.72 8.43
N SER A 339 -12.87 -21.65 8.92
CA SER A 339 -13.53 -20.38 9.25
C SER A 339 -12.75 -19.59 10.30
N CYS A 340 -12.28 -20.26 11.36
CA CYS A 340 -11.45 -19.61 12.38
C CYS A 340 -10.10 -19.15 11.83
N GLN A 341 -9.43 -19.98 11.04
CA GLN A 341 -8.12 -19.67 10.46
C GLN A 341 -8.19 -18.46 9.53
N GLN A 342 -9.20 -18.38 8.67
CA GLN A 342 -9.43 -17.24 7.78
C GLN A 342 -9.68 -15.96 8.60
N ALA A 343 -10.59 -16.03 9.59
CA ALA A 343 -10.86 -14.91 10.49
C ALA A 343 -9.56 -14.40 11.16
N LYS A 344 -8.72 -15.31 11.64
CA LYS A 344 -7.45 -14.94 12.28
C LYS A 344 -6.43 -14.37 11.30
N ARG A 345 -6.18 -15.03 10.16
CA ARG A 345 -5.16 -14.59 9.19
C ARG A 345 -5.48 -13.23 8.58
N ASN A 346 -6.75 -12.99 8.27
CA ASN A 346 -7.14 -11.86 7.43
C ASN A 346 -7.56 -10.64 8.22
N ALA A 347 -7.97 -10.83 9.48
CA ALA A 347 -8.60 -9.77 10.24
C ALA A 347 -7.99 -9.52 11.62
N VAL A 348 -7.13 -10.39 12.15
CA VAL A 348 -6.65 -10.32 13.55
C VAL A 348 -5.18 -9.91 13.67
N ASP A 349 -4.94 -8.97 14.58
CA ASP A 349 -3.64 -8.67 15.17
C ASP A 349 -3.67 -9.00 16.67
N LEU A 350 -3.04 -10.12 17.04
CA LEU A 350 -2.95 -10.56 18.45
C LEU A 350 -2.05 -9.68 19.33
N ASN A 351 -1.20 -8.87 18.72
CA ASN A 351 -0.35 -7.93 19.45
C ASN A 351 -1.11 -6.65 19.80
N ASN A 352 -2.14 -6.31 19.03
CA ASN A 352 -3.00 -5.15 19.26
C ASN A 352 -4.48 -5.49 18.97
N ILE A 353 -5.08 -6.23 19.90
CA ILE A 353 -6.47 -6.72 19.82
C ILE A 353 -7.47 -5.59 19.49
N PRO A 354 -7.42 -4.39 20.11
CA PRO A 354 -8.35 -3.31 19.75
C PRO A 354 -8.28 -2.83 18.30
N SER A 355 -7.12 -2.98 17.63
CA SER A 355 -6.90 -2.54 16.25
C SER A 355 -7.23 -3.58 15.17
N THR A 356 -7.61 -4.78 15.59
CA THR A 356 -7.95 -5.91 14.72
C THR A 356 -9.12 -5.52 13.79
N ALA A 357 -8.98 -5.75 12.48
CA ALA A 357 -9.99 -5.42 11.47
C ALA A 357 -11.33 -6.13 11.72
N ILE A 358 -11.33 -7.28 12.40
CA ILE A 358 -12.55 -8.01 12.79
C ILE A 358 -13.43 -7.20 13.75
N PHE A 359 -12.84 -6.31 14.58
CA PHE A 359 -13.61 -5.38 15.41
C PHE A 359 -14.14 -4.20 14.59
N ILE A 360 -13.28 -3.65 13.72
CA ILE A 360 -13.51 -2.35 13.09
C ILE A 360 -14.55 -2.46 11.98
N ALA A 361 -14.46 -3.47 11.12
CA ALA A 361 -15.30 -3.57 9.93
C ALA A 361 -16.81 -3.52 10.24
N PRO A 362 -17.36 -4.37 11.12
CA PRO A 362 -18.79 -4.36 11.41
C PRO A 362 -19.22 -3.29 12.42
N LYS A 363 -18.31 -2.45 12.93
CA LYS A 363 -18.64 -1.43 13.95
C LYS A 363 -19.54 -0.32 13.38
N PRO A 364 -20.57 0.14 14.12
CA PRO A 364 -21.33 1.32 13.74
C PRO A 364 -20.41 2.53 13.51
N GLY A 365 -20.58 3.21 12.37
CA GLY A 365 -19.75 4.35 11.96
C GLY A 365 -18.56 4.03 11.06
N ALA A 366 -18.17 2.76 10.88
CA ALA A 366 -17.16 2.38 9.89
C ALA A 366 -17.73 2.47 8.45
N SER A 367 -17.00 3.01 7.49
CA SER A 367 -17.51 3.24 6.12
C SER A 367 -17.42 2.02 5.19
N ASN A 368 -16.70 0.97 5.59
CA ASN A 368 -16.13 -0.04 4.68
C ASN A 368 -16.75 -1.44 4.77
N HIS A 369 -17.82 -1.65 5.55
CA HIS A 369 -18.53 -2.94 5.63
C HIS A 369 -20.05 -2.73 5.56
N PRO A 370 -20.78 -3.47 4.71
CA PRO A 370 -22.22 -3.26 4.48
C PRO A 370 -23.10 -3.69 5.67
N VAL A 371 -22.62 -4.62 6.50
CA VAL A 371 -23.33 -5.06 7.72
C VAL A 371 -22.74 -4.35 8.93
N LYS A 372 -23.59 -3.70 9.72
CA LYS A 372 -23.23 -3.08 11.01
C LYS A 372 -23.88 -3.84 12.15
N LEU A 373 -23.08 -4.24 13.14
CA LEU A 373 -23.57 -4.91 14.35
C LEU A 373 -23.93 -3.85 15.38
N ASN A 374 -25.22 -3.69 15.66
CA ASN A 374 -25.73 -2.74 16.63
C ASN A 374 -26.72 -3.43 17.59
N PRO A 375 -26.47 -3.41 18.92
CA PRO A 375 -25.27 -2.89 19.58
C PRO A 375 -24.03 -3.75 19.28
N SER A 376 -22.85 -3.12 19.14
CA SER A 376 -21.59 -3.83 18.86
C SER A 376 -21.00 -4.54 20.09
N THR A 377 -21.55 -4.30 21.28
CA THR A 377 -20.99 -4.81 22.55
C THR A 377 -20.95 -6.32 22.63
N ALA A 378 -21.99 -7.02 22.14
CA ALA A 378 -22.02 -8.48 22.11
C ALA A 378 -20.94 -9.06 21.17
N TRP A 379 -20.74 -8.41 20.02
CA TRP A 379 -19.67 -8.75 19.08
C TRP A 379 -18.28 -8.51 19.69
N GLU A 380 -18.07 -7.33 20.27
CA GLU A 380 -16.80 -6.95 20.88
C GLU A 380 -16.44 -7.91 22.01
N THR A 381 -17.41 -8.30 22.84
CA THR A 381 -17.22 -9.28 23.92
C THR A 381 -16.84 -10.64 23.35
N ALA A 382 -17.60 -11.15 22.37
CA ALA A 382 -17.35 -12.45 21.76
C ALA A 382 -15.96 -12.56 21.12
N VAL A 383 -15.56 -11.54 20.35
CA VAL A 383 -14.25 -11.47 19.70
C VAL A 383 -13.15 -11.36 20.76
N THR A 384 -13.31 -10.52 21.79
CA THR A 384 -12.33 -10.39 22.87
C THR A 384 -12.12 -11.72 23.60
N THR A 385 -13.19 -12.44 23.92
CA THR A 385 -13.12 -13.77 24.55
C THR A 385 -12.35 -14.75 23.66
N TRP A 386 -12.65 -14.80 22.36
CA TRP A 386 -11.92 -15.66 21.42
C TRP A 386 -10.44 -15.28 21.33
N LEU A 387 -10.12 -14.00 21.10
CA LEU A 387 -8.73 -13.55 20.92
C LEU A 387 -7.89 -13.67 22.19
N THR A 388 -8.52 -13.55 23.36
CA THR A 388 -7.85 -13.82 24.64
C THR A 388 -7.48 -15.30 24.75
N ALA A 389 -8.41 -16.21 24.43
CA ALA A 389 -8.13 -17.64 24.38
C ALA A 389 -7.08 -17.98 23.32
N GLU A 390 -7.13 -17.34 22.16
CA GLU A 390 -6.17 -17.51 21.07
C GLU A 390 -4.74 -17.10 21.47
N LYS A 391 -4.61 -16.03 22.28
CA LYS A 391 -3.33 -15.51 22.78
C LYS A 391 -2.70 -16.41 23.85
N THR A 392 -3.50 -17.12 24.64
CA THR A 392 -3.03 -17.99 25.72
C THR A 392 -2.96 -19.47 25.34
N ALA A 393 -3.55 -19.87 24.21
CA ALA A 393 -3.51 -21.23 23.74
C ALA A 393 -2.06 -21.67 23.39
N PRO A 394 -1.67 -22.90 23.77
CA PRO A 394 -0.29 -23.40 23.67
C PRO A 394 0.23 -23.42 22.23
#